data_AF-A0A7D8IQR3-F1
#
_entry.id   AF-A0A7D8IQR3-F1
#
_cell.length_a   1.000
_cell.length_b   1.000
_cell.length_c   1.000
_cell.angle_alpha   90.00
_cell.angle_beta   90.00
_cell.angle_gamma   90.00
#
_symmetry.space_group_name_H-M   'P 1'
#
loop_
_entity.id
_entity.type
_entity.pdbx_description
1 polymer ?
#
loop_
_entity_poly.entity_id
_entity_poly.type
_entity_poly.pdbx_seq_one_letter_code
_entity_poly.pdbx_strand_id
1 'polypeptide(L)'
;MNWHYEKNGVRHDNVTDADITERIQRGELNASTLVWQQGMTEWQPLSATSLADILKQNTVPPRTPRQSYPRWRGLDAGLCSSDWVCPGDVDGRTERNGI
;
A
#
# COMPACT_ATOMS: atom_id res chain seq x y z
N MET A 1 18.14 -9.55 17.70
CA MET A 1 19.15 -9.66 16.64
C MET A 1 19.60 -8.25 16.30
N ASN A 2 20.91 -8.01 16.28
CA ASN A 2 21.46 -6.70 15.96
C ASN A 2 21.83 -6.66 14.47
N TRP A 3 21.26 -5.68 13.79
CA TRP A 3 21.51 -5.37 12.39
C TRP A 3 22.42 -4.16 12.28
N HIS A 4 23.19 -4.14 11.21
CA HIS A 4 24.11 -3.08 10.86
C HIS A 4 23.91 -2.76 9.38
N TYR A 5 24.00 -1.50 8.99
CA TYR A 5 23.88 -1.10 7.58
C TYR A 5 24.87 0.01 7.25
N GLU A 6 25.28 0.07 5.98
CA GLU A 6 26.13 1.13 5.46
C GLU A 6 25.34 1.96 4.44
N LYS A 7 25.19 3.26 4.71
CA LYS A 7 24.49 4.20 3.83
C LYS A 7 25.41 5.37 3.51
N ASN A 8 25.71 5.58 2.22
CA ASN A 8 26.56 6.68 1.74
C ASN A 8 27.94 6.74 2.44
N GLY A 9 28.52 5.58 2.77
CA GLY A 9 29.80 5.49 3.48
C GLY A 9 29.72 5.73 4.99
N VAL A 10 28.53 5.98 5.54
CA VAL A 10 28.30 5.99 6.99
C VAL A 10 27.80 4.63 7.42
N ARG A 11 28.54 3.99 8.33
CA ARG A 11 28.13 2.75 8.96
C ARG A 11 27.31 3.05 10.19
N HIS A 12 26.14 2.43 10.25
CA HIS A 12 25.26 2.47 11.40
C HIS A 12 25.22 1.08 12.03
N ASP A 13 25.68 1.02 13.27
CA ASP A 13 25.64 -0.16 14.10
C ASP A 13 24.49 -0.14 15.11
N ASN A 14 24.18 -1.32 15.65
CA ASN A 14 23.22 -1.51 16.74
C ASN A 14 21.76 -1.16 16.38
N VAL A 15 21.35 -1.52 15.17
CA VAL A 15 19.99 -1.34 14.66
C VAL A 15 19.17 -2.58 15.03
N THR A 16 17.95 -2.39 15.52
CA THR A 16 17.06 -3.52 15.78
C THR A 16 16.37 -3.99 14.50
N ASP A 17 15.88 -5.22 14.48
CA ASP A 17 15.13 -5.76 13.35
C ASP A 17 13.90 -4.91 12.96
N ALA A 18 13.19 -4.38 13.96
CA ALA A 18 12.07 -3.47 13.74
C ALA A 18 12.53 -2.14 13.12
N ASP A 19 13.64 -1.58 13.62
CA ASP A 19 14.16 -0.29 13.16
C ASP A 19 14.72 -0.37 11.74
N ILE A 20 15.42 -1.46 11.37
CA ILE A 20 15.88 -1.67 9.99
C ILE A 20 14.71 -1.89 9.05
N THR A 21 13.68 -2.63 9.48
CA THR A 21 12.45 -2.86 8.72
C THR A 21 11.69 -1.55 8.48
N GLU A 22 11.55 -0.71 9.51
CA GLU A 22 10.91 0.60 9.37
C GLU A 22 11.67 1.49 8.38
N ARG A 23 13.00 1.53 8.44
CA ARG A 23 13.83 2.28 7.48
C ARG A 23 13.65 1.77 6.04
N ILE A 24 13.51 0.47 5.85
CA ILE A 24 13.20 -0.12 4.52
C ILE A 24 11.81 0.33 4.05
N GLN A 25 10.80 0.27 4.92
CA GLN A 25 9.44 0.70 4.60
C GLN A 25 9.36 2.20 4.28
N ARG A 26 10.15 3.03 4.96
CA ARG A 26 10.29 4.46 4.67
C ARG A 26 11.02 4.74 3.36
N GLY A 27 11.63 3.74 2.72
CA GLY A 27 12.46 3.91 1.53
C GLY A 27 13.83 4.53 1.81
N GLU A 28 14.28 4.52 3.07
CA GLU A 28 15.60 5.03 3.44
C GLU A 28 16.73 4.07 3.08
N LEU A 29 16.42 2.77 3.02
CA LEU A 29 17.34 1.69 2.64
C LEU A 29 16.88 1.11 1.30
N ASN A 30 17.82 0.89 0.40
CA ASN A 30 17.56 0.38 -0.94
C ASN A 30 18.05 -1.05 -1.09
N ALA A 31 17.58 -1.68 -2.18
CA ALA A 31 18.05 -2.97 -2.67
C ALA A 31 19.58 -3.12 -2.72
N SER A 32 20.30 -2.04 -3.04
CA SER A 32 21.75 -1.97 -3.17
C SER A 32 22.48 -1.62 -1.87
N THR A 33 21.75 -1.32 -0.79
CA THR A 33 22.34 -0.97 0.50
C THR A 33 22.97 -2.20 1.13
N LEU A 34 24.22 -2.08 1.58
CA LEU A 34 24.92 -3.16 2.28
C LEU A 34 24.42 -3.24 3.72
N VAL A 35 23.93 -4.42 4.07
CA VAL A 35 23.46 -4.77 5.40
C VAL A 35 24.22 -5.98 5.92
N TRP A 36 24.38 -6.04 7.23
CA TRP A 36 25.02 -7.13 7.93
C TRP A 36 24.28 -7.41 9.21
N GLN A 37 24.16 -8.69 9.57
CA GLN A 37 23.61 -9.12 10.85
C GLN A 37 24.61 -9.97 11.58
N GLN A 38 24.48 -9.97 12.91
CA GLN A 38 25.24 -10.86 13.77
C GLN A 38 25.04 -12.33 13.36
N GLY A 39 26.08 -12.93 12.79
CA GLY A 39 26.05 -14.30 12.25
C GLY A 39 26.33 -14.40 10.74
N MET A 40 26.34 -13.28 10.01
CA MET A 40 26.81 -13.24 8.62
C MET A 40 28.34 -13.14 8.55
N THR A 41 28.95 -13.85 7.59
CA THR A 41 30.40 -13.82 7.34
C THR A 41 30.86 -12.50 6.73
N GLU A 42 30.01 -11.89 5.89
CA GLU A 42 30.32 -10.70 5.12
C GLU A 42 29.08 -9.81 4.94
N TRP A 43 29.31 -8.54 4.61
CA TRP A 43 28.25 -7.59 4.29
C TRP A 43 27.56 -8.02 3.00
N GLN A 44 26.24 -8.09 3.01
CA GLN A 44 25.47 -8.45 1.83
C GLN A 44 24.51 -7.33 1.42
N PRO A 45 24.24 -7.18 0.12
CA PRO A 45 23.22 -6.25 -0.32
C PRO A 45 21.86 -6.67 0.23
N LEU A 46 21.04 -5.69 0.61
CA LEU A 46 19.73 -5.90 1.22
C LEU A 46 18.85 -6.85 0.38
N SER A 47 18.95 -6.77 -0.94
CA SER A 47 18.26 -7.66 -1.89
C SER A 47 18.63 -9.14 -1.81
N ALA A 48 19.82 -9.47 -1.29
CA ALA A 48 20.27 -10.85 -1.12
C ALA A 48 19.87 -11.43 0.25
N THR A 49 19.28 -10.62 1.13
CA THR A 49 18.87 -11.02 2.48
C THR A 49 17.35 -11.18 2.58
N SER A 50 16.87 -11.72 3.70
CA SER A 50 15.44 -11.86 4.00
C SER A 50 14.66 -10.54 3.95
N LEU A 51 15.34 -9.40 4.07
CA LEU A 51 14.76 -8.06 3.97
C LEU A 51 14.29 -7.71 2.54
N ALA A 52 14.72 -8.48 1.53
CA ALA A 52 14.26 -8.35 0.15
C ALA A 52 12.76 -8.59 -0.02
N ASP A 53 12.15 -9.43 0.84
CA ASP A 53 10.71 -9.65 0.83
C ASP A 53 9.95 -8.38 1.28
N ILE A 54 10.47 -7.71 2.30
CA ILE A 54 9.93 -6.45 2.84
C ILE A 54 9.98 -5.35 1.78
N LEU A 55 11.08 -5.25 1.02
CA LEU A 55 11.18 -4.33 -0.12
C LEU A 55 10.06 -4.55 -1.13
N LYS A 56 9.77 -5.81 -1.48
CA LYS A 56 8.70 -6.15 -2.43
C LYS A 56 7.33 -5.81 -1.85
N GLN A 57 7.11 -6.10 -0.58
CA GLN A 57 5.84 -5.80 0.10
C GLN A 57 5.56 -4.30 0.17
N ASN A 58 6.59 -3.47 0.36
CA ASN A 58 6.43 -2.01 0.40
C ASN A 58 5.98 -1.41 -0.95
N THR A 59 6.23 -2.11 -2.07
CA THR A 59 5.74 -1.68 -3.38
C THR A 59 4.27 -2.03 -3.63
N VAL A 60 3.65 -2.83 -2.77
CA VAL A 60 2.22 -3.11 -2.83
C VAL A 60 1.53 -2.03 -2.00
N PRO A 61 0.87 -1.02 -2.62
CA PRO A 61 0.06 -0.09 -1.84
C PRO A 61 -0.91 -0.94 -1.00
N PRO A 62 -1.15 -0.59 0.28
CA PRO A 62 -2.10 -1.32 1.09
C PRO A 62 -3.37 -1.41 0.25
N ARG A 63 -3.77 -2.65 -0.08
CA ARG A 63 -5.08 -2.89 -0.67
C ARG A 63 -6.02 -2.32 0.37
N THR A 64 -6.48 -1.09 0.12
CA THR A 64 -7.53 -0.48 0.88
C THR A 64 -8.59 -1.57 0.97
N PRO A 65 -9.04 -1.94 2.19
CA PRO A 65 -10.15 -2.87 2.26
C PRO A 65 -11.22 -2.23 1.38
N ARG A 66 -11.57 -2.89 0.27
CA ARG A 66 -12.74 -2.52 -0.51
C ARG A 66 -13.81 -2.42 0.55
N GLN A 67 -14.20 -1.20 0.89
CA GLN A 67 -15.25 -1.00 1.86
C GLN A 67 -16.41 -1.76 1.25
N SER A 68 -16.75 -2.88 1.88
CA SER A 68 -17.97 -3.59 1.62
C SER A 68 -19.02 -2.63 2.13
N TYR A 69 -19.33 -1.60 1.32
CA TYR A 69 -20.57 -0.88 1.45
C TYR A 69 -21.60 -1.98 1.58
N PRO A 70 -22.40 -2.01 2.66
CA PRO A 70 -23.52 -2.91 2.71
C PRO A 70 -24.27 -2.68 1.41
N ARG A 71 -24.27 -3.72 0.56
CA ARG A 71 -25.15 -3.81 -0.59
C ARG A 71 -26.53 -3.92 0.06
N TRP A 72 -27.13 -2.77 0.39
CA TRP A 72 -28.50 -2.69 0.84
C TRP A 72 -29.37 -3.23 -0.29
N ARG A 73 -29.60 -4.54 -0.23
CA ARG A 73 -30.79 -5.17 -0.76
C ARG A 73 -31.94 -4.69 0.11
N GLY A 74 -32.72 -3.77 -0.44
CA GLY A 74 -34.18 -3.73 -0.34
C GLY A 74 -34.82 -3.42 1.01
N LEU A 75 -35.78 -2.49 0.93
CA LEU A 75 -36.79 -2.11 1.94
C LEU A 75 -36.11 -1.22 3.00
N ASP A 76 -36.29 0.10 3.02
CA ASP A 76 -37.58 0.79 3.16
C ASP A 76 -37.58 2.13 2.40
N ALA A 77 -38.75 2.47 1.88
CA ALA A 77 -39.02 3.79 1.33
C ALA A 77 -38.93 4.86 2.41
N GLY A 78 -38.11 5.88 2.20
CA GLY A 78 -38.14 7.10 3.00
C GLY A 78 -36.84 7.86 2.95
N LEU A 79 -36.91 9.09 2.44
CA LEU A 79 -35.84 10.10 2.42
C LEU A 79 -34.87 10.01 1.23
N CYS A 80 -35.43 10.05 0.01
CA CYS A 80 -34.74 10.77 -1.07
C CYS A 80 -34.65 12.26 -0.67
N SER A 81 -33.51 12.68 -0.11
CA SER A 81 -33.14 14.09 -0.15
C SER A 81 -33.03 14.52 -1.60
N SER A 82 -33.83 15.53 -1.95
CA SER A 82 -34.19 16.00 -3.29
C SER A 82 -33.05 16.67 -4.10
N ASP A 83 -31.79 16.39 -3.80
CA ASP A 83 -30.66 17.20 -4.26
C ASP A 83 -29.60 16.41 -5.03
N TRP A 84 -30.01 15.43 -5.83
CA TRP A 84 -29.10 14.80 -6.78
C TRP A 84 -29.80 14.68 -8.14
N VAL A 85 -29.64 15.73 -8.95
CA VAL A 85 -29.92 15.67 -10.38
C VAL A 85 -28.85 14.77 -11.01
N CYS A 86 -29.26 13.70 -11.66
CA CYS A 86 -28.35 12.84 -12.42
C CYS A 86 -27.92 13.57 -13.71
N PRO A 87 -26.62 13.82 -13.96
CA PRO A 87 -26.16 14.32 -15.25
C PRO A 87 -25.96 13.12 -16.20
N GLY A 88 -26.82 12.98 -17.22
CA GLY A 88 -26.53 11.98 -18.26
C GLY A 88 -27.66 11.48 -19.15
N ASP A 89 -28.91 11.94 -19.03
CA ASP A 89 -29.97 11.53 -19.95
C ASP A 89 -30.32 12.67 -20.93
N VAL A 90 -29.46 12.83 -21.93
CA VAL A 90 -29.78 13.57 -23.17
C VAL A 90 -29.37 12.70 -24.35
N ASP A 91 -30.09 11.61 -24.57
CA ASP A 91 -30.24 11.09 -25.93
C ASP A 91 -31.70 10.76 -26.18
N GLY A 92 -32.26 11.48 -27.14
CA GLY A 92 -33.67 11.44 -27.47
C GLY A 92 -34.08 10.10 -28.06
N ARG A 93 -35.15 9.51 -27.50
CA ARG A 93 -36.02 8.61 -28.24
C ARG A 93 -37.44 9.15 -28.17
N THR A 94 -37.83 9.85 -29.24
CA THR A 94 -39.24 10.03 -29.59
C THR A 94 -39.81 8.66 -29.95
N GLU A 95 -40.66 8.11 -29.09
CA GLU A 95 -41.69 7.15 -29.49
C GLU A 95 -43.01 7.53 -28.82
N ARG A 96 -44.02 7.70 -29.67
CA ARG A 96 -45.41 8.09 -29.39
C ARG A 96 -46.20 7.00 -28.64
N ASN A 97 -47.35 7.46 -28.10
CA ASN A 97 -48.52 6.74 -27.58
C ASN A 97 -48.41 6.33 -26.10
N GLY A 98 -49.34 6.65 -25.20
CA GLY A 98 -50.62 7.34 -25.30
C GLY A 98 -51.49 6.96 -24.10
N ILE A 99 -52.09 7.96 -23.43
CA ILE A 99 -53.49 8.06 -22.96
C ILE A 99 -53.71 9.47 -22.44
#